data_AF-A0AAW5N0H8-F1
#
_entry.id   AF-A0AAW5N0H8-F1
#
_cell.length_a   1.000
_cell.length_b   1.000
_cell.length_c   1.000
_cell.angle_alpha   90.00
_cell.angle_beta   90.00
_cell.angle_gamma   90.00
#
_symmetry.space_group_name_H-M   'P 1'
#
loop_
_entity.id
_entity.type
_entity.pdbx_description
1 polymer ?
#
loop_
_entity_poly.entity_id
_entity_poly.type
_entity_poly.pdbx_seq_one_letter_code
_entity_poly.pdbx_strand_id
1 'polypeptide(L)' 'IELRDDGDIRLLTPVEGVEHEDNLIVRAARLLMKTAADSGRLPTGSGANISIDKRLPMGGGLGGGSSNAATVLVALNHL' A
#
# COMPACT_ATOMS: atom_id res chain seq x y z
N ILE A 1 5.64 -2.45 -7.65
CA ILE A 1 4.33 -3.01 -7.31
C ILE A 1 4.07 -4.09 -8.35
N GLU A 2 3.71 -5.28 -7.90
CA GLU A 2 3.34 -6.40 -8.77
C GLU A 2 1.89 -6.75 -8.47
N LEU A 3 1.05 -6.83 -9.51
CA LEU A 3 -0.36 -7.14 -9.35
C LEU A 3 -0.55 -8.60 -8.92
N ARG A 4 -1.61 -8.84 -8.15
CA ARG A 4 -2.10 -10.16 -7.75
C ARG A 4 -3.57 -10.28 -8.13
N ASP A 5 -4.04 -11.51 -8.20
CA ASP A 5 -5.40 -11.90 -8.55
C ASP A 5 -6.11 -12.69 -7.43
N ASP A 6 -5.53 -12.72 -6.23
CA ASP A 6 -6.04 -13.46 -5.07
C ASP A 6 -6.67 -12.57 -3.98
N GLY A 7 -6.82 -11.27 -4.24
CA GLY A 7 -7.44 -10.32 -3.32
C GLY A 7 -6.55 -9.91 -2.13
N ASP A 8 -5.28 -10.31 -2.12
CA ASP A 8 -4.37 -10.05 -1.00
C ASP A 8 -3.47 -8.82 -1.24
N ILE A 9 -3.18 -8.09 -0.17
CA ILE A 9 -2.24 -6.97 -0.16
C ILE A 9 -1.06 -7.34 0.72
N ARG A 10 0.11 -7.46 0.11
CA ARG A 10 1.35 -7.82 0.82
C ARG A 10 2.40 -6.73 0.69
N LEU A 11 3.04 -6.42 1.81
CA LEU A 11 4.23 -5.59 1.88
C LEU A 11 5.42 -6.52 2.07
N LEU A 12 6.22 -6.71 1.02
CA LEU A 12 7.34 -7.65 1.02
C LEU A 12 8.56 -7.12 1.79
N THR A 13 8.57 -5.83 2.09
CA THR A 13 9.64 -5.13 2.81
C THR A 13 9.08 -4.54 4.11
N PRO A 14 8.97 -5.34 5.20
CA PRO A 14 8.48 -4.86 6.48
C PRO A 14 9.38 -3.73 7.01
N VAL A 15 8.78 -2.81 7.75
CA VAL A 15 9.49 -1.70 8.40
C VAL A 15 9.66 -2.07 9.87
N GLU A 16 10.90 -2.08 10.35
CA GLU A 16 11.20 -2.41 11.74
C GLU A 16 10.42 -1.51 12.71
N GLY A 17 9.83 -2.12 13.75
CA GLY A 17 9.02 -1.42 14.75
C GLY A 17 7.64 -0.95 14.25
N VAL A 18 7.23 -1.34 13.03
CA VAL A 18 5.89 -1.06 12.50
C VAL A 18 5.25 -2.37 12.07
N GLU A 19 4.18 -2.74 12.78
CA GLU A 19 3.37 -3.90 12.42
C GLU A 19 2.82 -3.78 11.00
N HIS A 20 2.64 -4.92 10.33
CA HIS A 20 2.22 -4.95 8.93
C HIS A 20 0.92 -4.16 8.69
N GLU A 21 -0.06 -4.33 9.58
CA GLU A 21 -1.37 -3.69 9.51
C GLU A 21 -1.34 -2.20 9.84
N ASP A 22 -0.35 -1.75 10.60
CA ASP A 22 -0.18 -0.35 10.96
C ASP A 22 0.62 0.43 9.91
N ASN A 23 1.27 -0.27 8.97
CA ASN A 23 2.04 0.36 7.91
C ASN A 23 1.14 1.15 6.97
N LEU A 24 1.42 2.45 6.81
CA LEU A 24 0.62 3.35 5.96
C LEU A 24 0.55 2.91 4.50
N ILE A 25 1.52 2.15 3.99
CA ILE A 25 1.47 1.54 2.64
C ILE A 25 0.31 0.52 2.57
N VAL A 26 0.25 -0.40 3.54
CA VAL A 26 -0.77 -1.46 3.60
C VAL A 26 -2.14 -0.85 3.84
N ARG A 27 -2.24 0.08 4.79
CA ARG A 27 -3.49 0.78 5.09
C ARG A 27 -4.02 1.55 3.90
N ALA A 28 -3.16 2.25 3.16
CA ALA A 28 -3.56 2.98 1.97
C ALA A 28 -4.08 2.05 0.86
N ALA A 29 -3.35 0.97 0.58
CA ALA A 29 -3.74 -0.02 -0.43
C ALA A 29 -5.09 -0.69 -0.08
N ARG A 30 -5.27 -1.13 1.18
CA ARG A 30 -6.53 -1.75 1.63
C ARG A 30 -7.69 -0.76 1.64
N LEU A 31 -7.47 0.50 2.02
CA LEU A 31 -8.50 1.52 1.97
C LEU A 31 -8.95 1.78 0.53
N LEU A 32 -8.01 1.90 -0.41
CA LEU A 32 -8.34 2.04 -1.83
C LEU A 32 -9.11 0.82 -2.34
N MET A 33 -8.64 -0.38 -2.03
CA MET A 33 -9.29 -1.63 -2.42
C MET A 33 -10.74 -1.68 -1.92
N LYS A 34 -10.96 -1.36 -0.64
CA LYS A 34 -12.30 -1.27 -0.05
C LYS A 34 -13.16 -0.22 -0.75
N THR A 35 -12.67 1.00 -0.92
CA THR A 35 -13.44 2.09 -1.55
C THR A 35 -13.78 1.80 -3.02
N ALA A 36 -12.87 1.18 -3.76
CA ALA A 36 -13.11 0.74 -5.12
C ALA A 36 -14.12 -0.42 -5.18
N ALA A 37 -14.05 -1.38 -4.25
CA ALA A 37 -15.02 -2.47 -4.15
C ALA A 37 -16.42 -1.96 -3.83
N ASP A 38 -16.55 -1.08 -2.83
CA ASP A 38 -17.82 -0.46 -2.41
C ASP A 38 -18.49 0.33 -3.55
N SER A 39 -17.70 0.83 -4.51
CA SER A 39 -18.18 1.57 -5.69
C SER A 39 -18.26 0.74 -6.97
N GLY A 40 -18.01 -0.57 -6.91
CA GLY A 40 -18.05 -1.48 -8.06
C GLY A 40 -16.94 -1.23 -9.09
N ARG A 41 -15.86 -0.55 -8.70
CA ARG A 41 -14.72 -0.20 -9.57
C ARG A 41 -13.54 -1.15 -9.44
N LEU A 42 -13.56 -2.06 -8.46
CA LEU A 42 -12.49 -3.02 -8.24
C LEU A 42 -12.76 -4.31 -9.04
N PRO A 43 -11.87 -4.71 -9.96
CA PRO A 43 -11.94 -6.02 -10.58
C PRO A 43 -11.88 -7.15 -9.54
N THR A 44 -12.61 -8.23 -9.77
CA THR A 44 -12.60 -9.40 -8.89
C THR A 44 -11.18 -9.98 -8.76
N GLY A 45 -10.77 -10.27 -7.53
CA GLY A 45 -9.44 -10.81 -7.23
C GLY A 45 -8.32 -9.76 -7.15
N SER A 46 -8.58 -8.47 -7.38
CA SER A 46 -7.53 -7.44 -7.35
C SER A 46 -6.73 -7.46 -6.03
N GLY A 47 -5.42 -7.66 -6.14
CA GLY A 47 -4.47 -7.61 -5.04
C GLY A 47 -3.12 -7.08 -5.51
N ALA A 48 -2.15 -6.97 -4.60
CA ALA A 48 -0.81 -6.48 -4.94
C ALA A 48 0.28 -6.92 -3.96
N ASN A 49 1.46 -7.22 -4.50
CA ASN A 49 2.72 -7.19 -3.77
C ASN A 49 3.33 -5.79 -3.88
N ILE A 50 3.70 -5.23 -2.75
CA ILE A 50 4.30 -3.90 -2.62
C ILE A 50 5.65 -4.06 -1.94
N SER A 51 6.67 -3.39 -2.47
CA SER A 51 8.03 -3.37 -1.93
C SER A 51 8.50 -1.93 -1.91
N ILE A 52 9.29 -1.56 -0.90
CA ILE A 52 9.89 -0.24 -0.78
C ILE A 52 11.38 -0.33 -0.48
N ASP A 53 12.18 0.41 -1.26
CA ASP A 53 13.56 0.76 -0.87
C ASP A 53 13.51 1.99 0.06
N LYS A 54 13.54 1.74 1.37
CA LYS A 54 13.40 2.82 2.36
C LYS A 54 14.75 3.45 2.66
N ARG A 55 15.03 4.57 1.98
CA ARG A 55 16.26 5.37 2.18
C ARG A 55 16.14 6.45 3.25
N LEU A 56 14.92 6.92 3.53
CA LEU A 56 14.67 7.95 4.53
C LEU A 56 14.49 7.30 5.92
N PRO A 57 15.14 7.82 6.97
CA PRO A 57 14.99 7.32 8.32
C PRO A 57 13.56 7.54 8.85
N MET A 58 13.16 6.70 9.81
CA MET A 58 11.90 6.86 10.53
C MET A 58 11.94 8.07 11.46
N GLY A 59 10.78 8.73 11.67
CA GLY A 59 10.61 9.73 12.73
C GLY A 59 11.23 11.11 12.51
N GLY A 60 11.90 11.38 11.39
CA GLY A 60 12.60 12.67 11.15
C GLY A 60 11.73 13.88 10.77
N GLY A 61 10.40 13.78 10.85
CA GLY A 61 9.49 14.88 10.45
C GLY A 61 9.40 15.16 8.94
N LEU A 62 10.06 14.36 8.10
CA LEU A 62 10.16 14.57 6.64
C LEU A 62 8.95 14.06 5.85
N GLY A 63 7.90 13.56 6.52
CA GLY A 63 6.70 13.05 5.84
C GLY A 63 6.91 11.76 5.04
N GLY A 64 7.98 11.00 5.30
CA GLY A 64 8.34 9.81 4.53
C GLY A 64 7.27 8.71 4.54
N GLY A 65 6.47 8.57 5.60
CA GLY A 65 5.36 7.61 5.64
C GLY A 65 4.17 8.06 4.78
N SER A 66 3.80 9.33 4.86
CA SER A 66 2.71 9.92 4.07
C SER A 66 3.01 9.92 2.58
N SER A 67 4.25 10.22 2.18
CA SER A 67 4.68 10.15 0.78
C SER A 67 4.59 8.73 0.22
N ASN A 68 4.98 7.72 1.01
CA ASN A 68 4.82 6.32 0.62
C ASN A 68 3.34 5.97 0.39
N ALA A 69 2.45 6.36 1.32
CA ALA A 69 1.01 6.11 1.21
C ALA A 69 0.39 6.77 -0.02
N ALA A 70 0.71 8.05 -0.26
CA ALA A 70 0.24 8.78 -1.43
C ALA A 70 0.70 8.11 -2.74
N THR A 71 1.96 7.68 -2.80
CA THR A 71 2.52 6.99 -3.97
C THR A 71 1.77 5.67 -4.24
N VAL A 72 1.47 4.90 -3.20
CA VAL A 72 0.73 3.63 -3.31
C VAL A 72 -0.69 3.87 -3.84
N LEU A 73 -1.40 4.88 -3.34
CA LEU A 73 -2.74 5.22 -3.83
C LEU A 73 -2.74 5.58 -5.32
N VAL A 74 -1.81 6.44 -5.74
CA VAL A 74 -1.70 6.87 -7.14
C VAL A 74 -1.33 5.70 -8.04
N ALA A 75 -0.35 4.88 -7.63
CA ALA A 75 0.12 3.77 -8.44
C ALA A 75 -0.95 2.67 -8.59
N LEU A 76 -1.59 2.24 -7.50
CA LEU A 76 -2.62 1.19 -7.55
C LEU A 76 -3.91 1.63 -8.26
N ASN A 77 -4.22 2.93 -8.27
CA ASN A 77 -5.35 3.44 -9.05
C ASN A 77 -5.06 3.50 -10.55
N HIS A 78 -3.79 3.45 -10.96
CA HIS A 78 -3.38 3.56 -12.36
C HIS A 78 -3.11 2.20 -13.04
N LEU A 79 -2.65 1.21 -12.28
CA LEU A 79 -2.38 -0.15 -12.74
C LEU A 79 -3.68 -0.95 -12.92
#